data_AF-A0A954KSD8-F1
#
_entry.id   AF-A0A954KSD8-F1
#
_cell.length_a   1.000
_cell.length_b   1.000
_cell.length_c   1.000
_cell.angle_alpha   90.00
_cell.angle_beta   90.00
_cell.angle_gamma   90.00
#
_symmetry.space_group_name_H-M   'P 1'
#
loop_
_entity.id
_entity.type
_entity.pdbx_description
1 polymer ?
#
loop_
_entity_poly.entity_id
_entity_poly.type
_entity_poly.pdbx_seq_one_letter_code
_entity_poly.pdbx_strand_id
1 'polypeptide(L)' 'MTLVEENVMHYHHERNHQGLNNQLIEPGEDVEAIAGKIECRERLGGLLKYYYRDAA' A
#
# COMPACT_ATOMS: atom_id res chain seq x y z
N MET A 1 11.34 -2.58 14.93
CA MET A 1 11.00 -2.51 13.50
C MET A 1 12.05 -1.67 12.79
N THR A 2 12.77 -2.26 11.86
CA THR A 2 13.88 -1.64 11.12
C THR A 2 13.39 -1.01 9.82
N LEU A 3 14.20 -0.12 9.24
CA LEU A 3 13.91 0.49 7.93
C LEU A 3 13.68 -0.55 6.83
N VAL A 4 14.43 -1.65 6.87
CA VAL A 4 14.33 -2.73 5.87
C VAL A 4 13.00 -3.48 6.02
N GLU A 5 12.58 -3.79 7.25
CA GLU A 5 11.30 -4.45 7.51
C GLU A 5 10.12 -3.60 6.99
N GLU A 6 10.12 -2.30 7.29
CA GLU A 6 9.12 -1.34 6.80
C GLU A 6 9.09 -1.26 5.27
N ASN A 7 10.25 -1.27 4.63
CA ASN A 7 10.38 -1.22 3.19
C ASN A 7 9.85 -2.51 2.53
N VAL A 8 10.20 -3.67 3.08
CA VAL A 8 9.76 -4.98 2.58
C VAL A 8 8.24 -5.09 2.67
N MET A 9 7.63 -4.71 3.79
CA MET A 9 6.17 -4.74 3.92
C MET A 9 5.48 -3.78 2.96
N HIS A 10 6.02 -2.56 2.81
CA HIS A 10 5.49 -1.60 1.84
C HIS A 10 5.60 -2.14 0.40
N TYR A 11 6.72 -2.78 0.07
CA TYR A 11 6.96 -3.36 -1.24
C TYR A 11 5.95 -4.45 -1.60
N HIS A 12 5.62 -5.36 -0.67
CA HIS A 12 4.73 -6.49 -0.96
C HIS A 12 3.25 -6.09 -0.95
N HIS A 13 2.84 -5.26 0.03
CA HIS A 13 1.42 -5.04 0.32
C HIS A 13 0.87 -3.68 -0.11
N GLU A 14 1.73 -2.70 -0.42
CA GLU A 14 1.27 -1.31 -0.57
C GLU A 14 1.79 -0.63 -1.85
N ARG A 15 2.80 -1.19 -2.51
CA ARG A 15 3.37 -0.62 -3.74
C ARG A 15 2.88 -1.38 -4.96
N ASN A 16 2.23 -0.69 -5.89
CA ASN A 16 1.86 -1.27 -7.17
C ASN A 16 3.10 -1.54 -8.03
N HIS A 17 3.12 -2.70 -8.69
CA HIS A 17 4.26 -3.14 -9.49
C HIS A 17 3.92 -3.12 -10.97
N GLN A 18 4.67 -2.33 -11.75
CA GLN A 18 4.44 -2.21 -13.20
C GLN A 18 4.61 -3.55 -13.93
N GLY A 19 5.53 -4.40 -13.48
CA GLY A 19 5.71 -5.76 -14.01
C GLY A 19 4.55 -6.72 -13.70
N LEU A 20 3.63 -6.33 -12.81
CA LEU A 20 2.43 -7.10 -12.42
C LEU A 20 1.15 -6.35 -12.84
N ASN A 21 1.14 -5.68 -13.99
CA ASN A 21 -0.01 -4.89 -14.45
C ASN A 21 -0.49 -3.86 -13.41
N ASN A 22 0.45 -3.27 -12.66
CA ASN A 22 0.18 -2.31 -11.60
C ASN A 22 -0.65 -2.89 -10.43
N GLN A 23 -0.57 -4.20 -10.19
CA GLN A 23 -1.13 -4.88 -9.02
C GLN A 23 -0.11 -4.94 -7.87
N LEU A 24 -0.63 -5.16 -6.66
CA LEU A 24 0.17 -5.50 -5.48
C LEU A 24 0.64 -6.96 -5.57
N ILE A 25 1.77 -7.28 -4.91
CA ILE A 25 2.25 -8.67 -4.84
C ILE A 25 1.34 -9.49 -3.91
N GLU A 26 1.05 -8.92 -2.74
CA GLU A 26 0.19 -9.51 -1.72
C GLU A 26 -0.88 -8.48 -1.32
N PRO A 27 -1.96 -8.35 -2.11
CA PRO A 27 -3.04 -7.43 -1.80
C PRO A 27 -3.73 -7.81 -0.48
N GLY A 28 -4.01 -6.82 0.36
CA GLY A 28 -4.91 -6.98 1.51
C GLY A 28 -6.38 -7.06 1.07
N GLU A 29 -7.26 -7.39 2.00
CA GLU A 29 -8.72 -7.51 1.75
C GLU A 29 -9.36 -6.19 1.27
N ASP A 30 -8.79 -5.03 1.68
CA ASP A 30 -9.37 -3.71 1.40
C ASP A 30 -8.98 -3.13 0.02
N VAL A 31 -8.13 -3.81 -0.76
CA VAL A 31 -7.58 -3.28 -2.02
C VAL A 31 -8.65 -3.18 -3.12
N GLU A 32 -9.74 -3.92 -2.99
CA GLU A 32 -10.84 -3.97 -3.98
C GLU A 32 -11.92 -2.91 -3.76
N ALA A 33 -11.77 -2.02 -2.78
CA ALA A 33 -12.76 -0.96 -2.53
C ALA A 33 -12.84 0.00 -3.72
N ILE A 34 -13.87 -0.17 -4.58
CA ILE A 34 -14.14 0.71 -5.74
C ILE A 34 -14.71 2.06 -5.30
N ALA A 35 -15.36 2.09 -4.13
CA ALA A 35 -15.95 3.27 -3.50
C ALA A 35 -15.31 3.51 -2.12
N GLY A 36 -15.39 4.74 -1.63
CA GLY A 36 -14.78 5.14 -0.36
C GLY A 36 -13.87 6.35 -0.48
N LYS A 37 -13.55 6.94 0.67
CA LYS A 37 -12.63 8.08 0.75
C LYS A 37 -11.21 7.58 0.48
N ILE A 38 -10.44 8.35 -0.30
CA ILE A 38 -9.02 8.08 -0.48
C ILE A 38 -8.30 8.54 0.78
N GLU A 39 -7.64 7.61 1.45
CA GLU A 39 -6.81 7.85 2.62
C GLU A 39 -5.33 7.61 2.28
N CYS A 40 -4.46 8.26 3.05
CA CYS A 40 -3.01 8.14 2.91
C CYS A 40 -2.43 7.57 4.20
N ARG A 41 -1.73 6.44 4.10
CA ARG A 41 -0.91 5.90 5.17
C ARG A 41 0.54 6.32 4.93
N GLU A 42 1.08 7.11 5.84
CA GLU A 42 2.47 7.56 5.80
C GLU A 42 3.29 6.90 6.90
N ARG A 43 4.48 6.40 6.55
CA ARG A 43 5.46 5.87 7.50
C ARG A 43 6.84 6.49 7.22
N LEU A 44 7.70 6.46 8.24
CA LEU A 44 9.10 6.94 8.15
C LEU A 44 9.23 8.40 7.68
N GLY A 45 8.42 9.30 8.24
CA GLY A 45 8.45 10.72 7.88
C GLY A 45 8.02 11.02 6.43
N GLY A 46 7.21 10.13 5.85
CA GLY A 46 6.67 10.29 4.50
C GLY A 46 7.53 9.65 3.40
N LEU A 47 8.59 8.92 3.76
CA LEU A 47 9.38 8.13 2.81
C LEU A 47 8.56 6.99 2.19
N LEU A 48 7.68 6.38 2.99
CA LEU A 48 6.75 5.36 2.53
C LEU A 48 5.34 5.95 2.58
N LYS A 49 4.68 6.00 1.42
CA LYS A 49 3.30 6.48 1.28
C LYS A 49 2.47 5.45 0.54
N TYR A 50 1.33 5.12 1.12
CA TYR A 50 0.36 4.22 0.52
C TYR A 50 -1.00 4.90 0.48
N TYR A 51 -1.55 4.99 -0.72
CA TYR A 51 -2.90 5.53 -0.94
C TYR A 51 -3.85 4.38 -1.15
N TYR A 52 -4.91 4.33 -0.35
CA TYR A 52 -5.94 3.30 -0.40
C TYR A 52 -7.32 3.93 -0.25
N ARG A 53 -8.35 3.17 -0.60
CA ARG A 53 -9.74 3.56 -0.37
C ARG A 53 -10.22 2.86 0.88
N ASP A 54 -10.74 3.63 1.82
CA ASP A 54 -11.35 3.08 3.03
C ASP A 54 -12.70 2.46 2.65
N ALA A 55 -12.83 1.14 2.87
CA ALA A 55 -14.09 0.44 2.69
C ALA A 55 -14.97 0.77 3.89
N ALA A 56 -16.04 1.55 3.67
CA ALA A 56 -16.96 2.01 4.70
C ALA A 56 -17.71 0.87 5.41
#